data_AF-A0A931UBR3-F1
#
_entry.id   AF-A0A931UBR3-F1
#
_cell.length_a   1.000
_cell.length_b   1.000
_cell.length_c   1.000
_cell.angle_alpha   90.00
_cell.angle_beta   90.00
_cell.angle_gamma   90.00
#
_symmetry.space_group_name_H-M   'P 1'
#
loop_
_entity.id
_entity.type
_entity.pdbx_description
1 polymer ?
#
loop_
_entity_poly.entity_id
_entity_poly.type
_entity_poly.pdbx_seq_one_letter_code
_entity_poly.pdbx_strand_id
1 'polypeptide(L)' 'MCDFAADAEAAASLMVGRTLSVERVRQLNAKDYFYQMLKDNPEMLKI' A
#
# COMPACT_ATOMS: atom_id res chain seq x y z
N MET A 1 8.06 27.18 -9.19
CA MET A 1 9.08 26.23 -8.70
C MET A 1 8.36 25.23 -7.83
N CYS A 2 8.22 24.00 -8.29
CA CYS A 2 7.64 22.92 -7.49
C CYS A 2 8.76 22.33 -6.64
N ASP A 3 8.70 22.56 -5.33
CA ASP A 3 9.56 21.89 -4.35
C ASP A 3 9.13 20.42 -4.22
N PHE A 4 9.45 19.61 -5.23
CA PHE A 4 9.21 18.17 -5.27
C PHE A 4 10.02 17.40 -4.21
N ALA A 5 10.99 18.03 -3.56
CA ALA A 5 11.85 17.40 -2.56
C ALA A 5 11.23 17.38 -1.14
N ALA A 6 10.33 18.32 -0.81
CA ALA A 6 9.69 18.39 0.51
C ALA A 6 8.41 17.54 0.63
N ASP A 7 7.86 17.08 -0.50
CA ASP A 7 6.54 16.46 -0.57
C ASP A 7 6.59 14.92 -0.72
N ALA A 8 7.77 14.33 -0.91
CA ALA A 8 7.89 12.88 -1.10
C ALA A 8 7.55 12.08 0.18
N GLU A 9 7.97 12.58 1.34
CA GLU A 9 7.80 11.93 2.64
C GLU A 9 6.39 12.21 3.22
N ALA A 10 5.86 13.41 2.99
CA ALA A 10 4.49 13.78 3.32
C ALA A 10 3.46 13.05 2.43
N ALA A 11 3.71 12.93 1.12
CA ALA A 11 2.87 12.16 0.20
C ALA A 11 2.98 10.64 0.38
N ALA A 12 4.01 10.13 1.06
CA ALA A 12 4.07 8.75 1.52
C ALA A 12 3.15 8.51 2.72
N SER A 13 2.88 9.56 3.51
CA SER A 13 2.10 9.51 4.75
C SER A 13 0.59 9.74 4.54
N LEU A 14 0.22 10.40 3.44
CA LEU A 14 -1.17 10.62 3.02
C LEU A 14 -1.72 9.43 2.23
N MET A 15 -2.33 8.47 2.92
CA MET A 15 -3.03 7.34 2.28
C MET A 15 -4.44 7.73 1.77
N VAL A 16 -4.54 8.65 0.81
CA VAL A 16 -5.80 8.91 0.10
C VAL A 16 -5.54 9.16 -1.40
N GLY A 17 -6.25 8.42 -2.26
CA GLY A 17 -6.52 8.87 -3.64
C GLY A 17 -5.62 8.39 -4.78
N ARG A 18 -4.84 7.30 -4.64
CA ARG A 18 -4.13 6.74 -5.81
C ARG A 18 -5.04 5.77 -6.57
N THR A 19 -5.29 6.04 -7.87
CA THR A 19 -5.90 5.06 -8.76
C THR A 19 -5.01 3.83 -8.82
N LEU A 20 -5.53 2.68 -8.41
CA LEU A 20 -4.81 1.42 -8.50
C LEU A 20 -4.76 0.97 -9.97
N SER A 21 -3.63 0.40 -10.38
CA SER A 21 -3.58 -0.32 -11.65
C SER A 21 -4.52 -1.53 -11.60
N VAL A 22 -5.03 -1.94 -12.76
CA VAL A 22 -5.88 -3.14 -12.86
C VAL A 22 -5.17 -4.38 -12.31
N GLU A 23 -3.86 -4.49 -12.54
CA GLU A 23 -3.03 -5.55 -11.97
C GLU A 23 -3.04 -5.52 -10.44
N ARG A 24 -2.86 -4.34 -9.84
CA ARG A 24 -2.84 -4.21 -8.38
C ARG A 24 -4.19 -4.58 -7.77
N VAL A 25 -5.30 -4.20 -8.41
CA VAL A 25 -6.65 -4.62 -7.98
C VAL A 25 -6.81 -6.14 -8.04
N ARG A 26 -6.29 -6.79 -9.09
CA ARG A 26 -6.35 -8.26 -9.22
C ARG A 26 -5.56 -8.97 -8.12
N GLN A 27 -4.38 -8.46 -7.78
CA GLN A 27 -3.59 -8.98 -6.67
C GLN A 27 -4.34 -8.86 -5.34
N LEU A 28 -4.91 -7.69 -5.05
CA LEU A 28 -5.68 -7.46 -3.82
C LEU A 28 -6.93 -8.36 -3.74
N ASN A 29 -7.58 -8.64 -4.87
CA ASN A 29 -8.73 -9.53 -4.96
C ASN A 29 -8.38 -11.03 -4.95
N ALA A 30 -7.09 -11.40 -4.99
CA ALA A 30 -6.72 -12.80 -4.92
C ALA A 30 -7.10 -13.38 -3.55
N LYS A 31 -7.73 -14.56 -3.55
CA LYS A 31 -8.28 -15.19 -2.33
C LYS A 31 -7.23 -15.40 -1.24
N ASP A 32 -5.98 -15.58 -1.63
CA ASP A 32 -4.84 -15.85 -0.77
C ASP A 32 -4.02 -14.60 -0.44
N TYR A 33 -4.26 -13.46 -1.10
CA TYR A 33 -3.48 -12.23 -0.90
C TYR A 33 -3.44 -11.80 0.57
N PHE A 34 -4.60 -11.85 1.25
CA PHE A 34 -4.67 -11.52 2.67
C PHE A 34 -3.77 -12.42 3.52
N TYR A 35 -3.78 -13.72 3.27
CA TYR A 35 -2.97 -14.68 4.03
C TYR A 35 -1.48 -14.58 3.68
N GLN A 36 -1.12 -14.30 2.42
CA GLN A 36 0.25 -14.04 2.03
C GLN A 36 0.79 -12.78 2.72
N MET A 37 0.00 -11.70 2.70
CA MET A 37 0.35 -10.45 3.37
C MET A 37 0.60 -10.65 4.88
N LEU A 38 -0.23 -11.45 5.56
CA LEU A 38 -0.02 -11.81 6.97
C LEU A 38 1.20 -12.70 7.21
N LYS A 39 1.53 -13.61 6.29
CA LYS A 39 2.76 -14.42 6.36
C LYS A 39 4.01 -13.55 6.27
N ASP A 40 3.98 -12.57 5.38
CA ASP A 40 5.12 -11.67 5.15
C ASP A 40 5.26 -10.63 6.29
N ASN A 41 4.17 -10.34 7.01
CA ASN A 41 4.12 -9.33 8.08
C ASN A 41 3.52 -9.91 9.38
N PRO A 42 4.22 -10.84 10.06
CA PRO A 42 3.68 -11.53 11.24
C PRO A 42 3.38 -10.60 12.43
N GLU A 43 4.01 -9.43 12.48
CA GLU A 43 3.77 -8.39 13.50
C GLU A 43 2.32 -7.85 13.46
N MET A 44 1.65 -7.92 12.31
CA MET A 44 0.25 -7.48 12.18
C MET A 44 -0.75 -8.39 12.92
N LEU A 45 -0.34 -9.60 13.30
CA LEU A 45 -1.16 -10.51 14.11
C LEU A 45 -1.13 -10.17 15.60
N LYS A 46 -0.27 -9.24 16.05
CA LYS A 46 -0.07 -8.90 17.46
C LYS A 46 -0.99 -7.78 17.98
N ILE A 47 -2.09 -7.51 17.28
CA ILE A 47 -3.12 -6.53 17.70
C ILE A 47 -3.90 -7.08 18.91
#